data_AF-A0A260ZDS6-F1
#
_entry.id   AF-A0A260ZDS6-F1
#
_cell.length_a   1.000
_cell.length_b   1.000
_cell.length_c   1.000
_cell.angle_alpha   90.00
_cell.angle_beta   90.00
_cell.angle_gamma   90.00
#
_symmetry.space_group_name_H-M   'P 1'
#
loop_
_entity.id
_entity.type
_entity.pdbx_description
1 polymer ?
#
loop_
_entity_poly.entity_id
_entity_poly.type
_entity_poly.pdbx_seq_one_letter_code
_entity_poly.pdbx_strand_id
1 'polypeptide(L)'
;MRILLILSIFIGFTMCRLMCGIEPITTNWMEIQIKLDCPAILEHHRKCCLAHGWCYVYKKVSMEACNNEYCRCVDALAKEGTCKMHSDNFCMNVKNLGPMLWPTINENGMAI
;
A
#
# COMPACT_ATOMS: atom_id res chain seq x y z
N MET A 1 -10.52 21.85 32.34
CA MET A 1 -9.96 22.24 31.01
C MET A 1 -8.58 21.67 30.68
N ARG A 2 -7.75 21.19 31.62
CA ARG A 2 -6.42 20.62 31.28
C ARG A 2 -6.44 19.14 30.87
N ILE A 3 -7.39 18.34 31.36
CA ILE A 3 -7.48 16.90 31.05
C ILE A 3 -8.02 16.63 29.63
N LEU A 4 -8.91 17.49 29.12
CA LEU A 4 -9.48 17.39 27.77
C LEU A 4 -8.43 17.63 26.67
N LEU A 5 -7.37 18.40 26.95
CA LEU A 5 -6.29 18.67 26.00
C LEU A 5 -5.29 17.50 25.88
N ILE A 6 -5.22 16.62 26.89
CA ILE A 6 -4.32 15.45 26.86
C ILE A 6 -4.94 14.34 26.02
N LEU A 7 -6.28 14.17 26.09
CA LEU A 7 -7.01 13.17 25.32
C LEU A 7 -7.02 13.45 23.81
N SER A 8 -6.97 14.71 23.39
CA SER A 8 -6.91 15.09 21.97
C SER A 8 -5.56 14.83 21.31
N ILE A 9 -4.47 14.66 22.07
CA ILE A 9 -3.14 14.34 21.53
C ILE A 9 -3.02 12.86 21.16
N PHE A 10 -3.77 11.97 21.83
CA PHE A 10 -3.75 10.52 21.54
C PHE A 10 -4.65 10.10 20.37
N ILE A 11 -5.57 10.95 19.92
CA ILE A 11 -6.49 10.64 18.81
C ILE A 11 -5.80 10.83 17.45
N GLY A 12 -4.66 11.54 17.39
CA GLY A 12 -3.93 11.80 16.14
C GLY A 12 -3.08 10.64 15.61
N PHE A 13 -2.88 9.57 16.39
CA PHE A 13 -2.03 8.44 16.01
C PHE A 13 -2.79 7.24 15.44
N THR A 14 -4.12 7.31 15.37
CA THR A 14 -4.90 6.20 14.83
C THR A 14 -4.87 6.22 13.31
N MET A 15 -4.29 5.16 12.76
CA MET A 15 -4.37 4.72 11.36
C MET A 15 -3.30 5.28 10.39
N CYS A 16 -2.02 4.98 10.62
CA CYS A 16 -1.14 4.70 9.47
C CYS A 16 -1.67 3.42 8.80
N ARG A 17 -2.78 3.53 8.05
CA ARG A 17 -3.27 2.43 7.22
C ARG A 17 -2.15 2.12 6.23
N LEU A 18 -1.90 0.83 6.00
CA LEU A 18 -1.05 0.42 4.90
C LEU A 18 -1.66 1.04 3.63
N MET A 19 -0.93 1.92 2.96
CA MET A 19 -1.35 2.49 1.68
C MET A 19 -0.49 1.85 0.61
N CYS A 20 -0.98 0.77 -0.01
CA CYS A 20 -0.31 0.12 -1.14
C CYS A 20 -0.44 0.93 -2.44
N GLY A 21 -0.64 2.26 -2.39
CA GLY A 21 -0.93 3.08 -3.57
C GLY A 21 -2.29 2.80 -4.23
N ILE A 22 -3.23 2.18 -3.53
CA ILE A 22 -4.61 1.95 -3.98
C ILE A 22 -5.58 2.23 -2.83
N GLU A 23 -6.88 2.14 -3.10
CA GLU A 23 -7.90 2.48 -2.12
C GLU A 23 -7.89 1.55 -0.89
N PRO A 24 -8.29 2.06 0.30
CA PRO A 24 -8.09 1.35 1.56
C PRO A 24 -8.79 -0.01 1.65
N ILE A 25 -9.95 -0.21 1.01
CA ILE A 25 -10.71 -1.47 1.05
C ILE A 25 -9.93 -2.56 0.30
N THR A 26 -9.46 -2.26 -0.92
CA THR A 26 -8.66 -3.18 -1.73
C THR A 26 -7.33 -3.48 -1.05
N THR A 27 -6.67 -2.47 -0.47
CA THR A 27 -5.44 -2.69 0.32
C THR A 27 -5.70 -3.63 1.50
N ASN A 28 -6.77 -3.41 2.26
CA ASN A 28 -7.13 -4.25 3.39
C ASN A 28 -7.47 -5.70 2.95
N TRP A 29 -8.14 -5.85 1.80
CA TRP A 29 -8.43 -7.17 1.24
C TRP A 29 -7.14 -7.94 0.89
N MET A 30 -6.18 -7.28 0.23
CA MET A 30 -4.87 -7.86 -0.08
C MET A 30 -4.11 -8.27 1.18
N GLU A 31 -4.17 -7.44 2.23
CA GLU A 31 -3.54 -7.74 3.52
C GLU A 31 -4.20 -8.94 4.22
N ILE A 32 -5.52 -9.09 4.14
CA ILE A 32 -6.24 -10.26 4.67
C ILE A 32 -5.83 -11.53 3.91
N GLN A 33 -5.81 -11.48 2.57
CA GLN A 33 -5.44 -12.63 1.74
C GLN A 33 -4.02 -13.13 2.06
N ILE A 34 -3.04 -12.22 2.11
CA ILE A 34 -1.66 -12.61 2.40
C ILE A 34 -1.50 -13.08 3.86
N LYS A 35 -2.25 -12.49 4.81
CA LYS A 35 -2.22 -12.92 6.21
C LYS A 35 -2.75 -14.35 6.41
N LEU A 36 -3.81 -14.72 5.68
CA LEU A 36 -4.42 -16.04 5.81
C LEU A 36 -3.63 -17.11 5.06
N ASP A 37 -3.28 -16.86 3.81
CA ASP A 37 -2.74 -17.89 2.93
C ASP A 37 -1.21 -17.96 2.98
N CYS A 38 -0.55 -16.84 3.33
CA CYS A 38 0.88 -16.64 3.16
C CYS A 38 1.53 -15.87 4.32
N PRO A 39 1.27 -16.25 5.60
CA PRO A 39 1.67 -15.47 6.76
C PRO A 39 3.19 -15.23 6.85
N ALA A 40 4.00 -16.16 6.31
CA ALA A 40 5.47 -16.04 6.31
C ALA A 40 5.99 -14.82 5.53
N ILE A 41 5.22 -14.30 4.55
CA ILE A 41 5.64 -13.16 3.71
C ILE A 41 4.84 -11.88 4.00
N LEU A 42 3.91 -11.90 4.96
CA LEU A 42 3.06 -10.75 5.32
C LEU A 42 3.89 -9.48 5.61
N GLU A 43 4.92 -9.59 6.46
CA GLU A 43 5.75 -8.43 6.82
C GLU A 43 6.53 -7.87 5.62
N HIS A 44 6.91 -8.71 4.67
CA HIS A 44 7.60 -8.27 3.46
C HIS A 44 6.63 -7.60 2.48
N HIS A 45 5.41 -8.13 2.34
CA HIS A 45 4.35 -7.50 1.56
C HIS A 45 4.00 -6.11 2.12
N ARG A 46 3.88 -5.96 3.45
CA ARG A 46 3.70 -4.66 4.12
C ARG A 46 4.81 -3.66 3.75
N LYS A 47 6.07 -4.09 3.71
CA LYS A 47 7.19 -3.24 3.27
C LYS A 47 7.05 -2.81 1.81
N CYS A 48 6.67 -3.73 0.90
CA CYS A 48 6.41 -3.40 -0.50
C CYS A 48 5.30 -2.34 -0.63
N CYS A 49 4.21 -2.52 0.10
CA CYS A 49 3.09 -1.58 0.10
C CYS A 49 3.47 -0.19 0.63
N LEU A 50 4.16 -0.12 1.77
CA LEU A 50 4.63 1.15 2.32
C LEU A 50 5.54 1.88 1.34
N ALA A 51 6.51 1.18 0.74
CA ALA A 51 7.40 1.76 -0.27
C ALA A 51 6.64 2.27 -1.50
N HIS A 52 5.58 1.57 -1.91
CA HIS A 52 4.75 1.98 -3.04
C HIS A 52 3.95 3.26 -2.75
N GLY A 53 3.28 3.33 -1.59
CA GLY A 53 2.61 4.56 -1.16
C GLY A 53 3.57 5.74 -1.04
N TRP A 54 4.78 5.51 -0.52
CA TRP A 54 5.85 6.52 -0.51
C TRP A 54 6.28 6.96 -1.89
N CYS A 55 6.37 6.04 -2.85
CA CYS A 55 6.72 6.37 -4.23
C CYS A 55 5.71 7.34 -4.85
N TYR A 56 4.41 7.05 -4.66
CA TYR A 56 3.31 7.88 -5.16
C TYR A 56 3.36 9.31 -4.62
N VAL A 57 3.69 9.47 -3.34
CA VAL A 57 3.66 10.78 -2.67
C VAL A 57 4.97 11.55 -2.87
N TYR A 58 6.12 10.89 -2.87
CA TYR A 58 7.40 11.59 -2.67
C TYR A 58 8.43 11.45 -3.78
N LYS A 59 8.38 10.38 -4.60
CA LYS A 59 9.50 10.10 -5.53
C LYS A 59 9.54 10.98 -6.78
N LYS A 60 8.53 11.85 -7.04
CA LYS A 60 8.44 12.68 -8.25
C LYS A 60 8.72 11.90 -9.55
N VAL A 61 8.24 10.66 -9.61
CA VAL A 61 8.34 9.77 -10.78
C VAL A 61 6.96 9.42 -11.29
N SER A 62 6.88 8.80 -12.47
CA SER A 62 5.60 8.34 -13.00
C SER A 62 4.97 7.25 -12.13
N MET A 63 3.64 7.20 -12.12
CA MET A 63 2.88 6.13 -11.48
C MET A 63 3.32 4.75 -11.98
N GLU A 64 3.56 4.61 -13.29
CA GLU A 64 4.04 3.37 -13.88
C GLU A 64 5.38 2.92 -13.28
N ALA A 65 6.31 3.85 -13.03
CA ALA A 65 7.58 3.55 -12.39
C ALA A 65 7.37 3.02 -10.97
N CYS A 66 6.48 3.64 -10.19
CA CYS A 66 6.12 3.18 -8.85
C CYS A 66 5.44 1.80 -8.87
N ASN A 67 4.48 1.58 -9.77
CA ASN A 67 3.81 0.30 -9.95
C ASN A 67 4.81 -0.80 -10.31
N ASN A 68 5.75 -0.54 -11.21
CA ASN A 68 6.77 -1.51 -11.60
C ASN A 68 7.77 -1.80 -10.47
N GLU A 69 8.10 -0.81 -9.61
CA GLU A 69 8.88 -1.04 -8.39
C GLU A 69 8.12 -1.94 -7.40
N TYR A 70 6.83 -1.68 -7.18
CA TYR A 70 5.97 -2.53 -6.35
C TYR A 70 5.89 -3.97 -6.88
N CYS A 71 5.61 -4.14 -8.17
CA CYS A 71 5.51 -5.46 -8.81
C CYS A 71 6.79 -6.28 -8.64
N ARG A 72 7.97 -5.66 -8.81
CA ARG A 72 9.26 -6.33 -8.56
C ARG A 72 9.42 -6.74 -7.09
N CYS A 73 8.95 -5.91 -6.17
CA CYS A 73 9.01 -6.20 -4.75
C CYS A 73 8.16 -7.43 -4.39
N VAL A 74 6.90 -7.47 -4.83
CA VAL A 74 5.99 -8.59 -4.51
C VAL A 74 6.38 -9.88 -5.23
N ASP A 75 6.86 -9.82 -6.47
CA ASP A 75 7.34 -10.98 -7.23
C ASP A 75 8.59 -11.65 -6.60
N ALA A 76 9.36 -10.90 -5.81
CA ALA A 76 10.47 -11.45 -5.07
C ALA A 76 10.05 -12.26 -3.83
N LEU A 77 8.82 -12.11 -3.33
CA LEU A 77 8.37 -12.71 -2.07
C LEU A 77 8.09 -14.20 -2.18
N ALA A 78 7.66 -14.67 -3.34
CA ALA A 78 7.36 -16.06 -3.60
C ALA A 78 7.70 -16.40 -5.05
N LYS A 79 8.13 -17.63 -5.31
CA LYS A 79 8.46 -18.10 -6.67
C LYS A 79 7.38 -18.96 -7.30
N GLU A 80 6.60 -19.66 -6.49
CA GLU A 80 5.54 -20.56 -6.95
C GLU A 80 4.39 -20.67 -5.93
N GLY A 81 3.33 -21.39 -6.31
CA GLY A 81 2.18 -21.68 -5.47
C GLY A 81 1.26 -20.48 -5.18
N THR A 82 0.41 -20.64 -4.16
CA THR A 82 -0.62 -19.66 -3.78
C THR A 82 -0.03 -18.27 -3.50
N CYS A 83 1.13 -18.20 -2.85
CA CYS A 83 1.78 -16.94 -2.51
C CYS A 83 2.32 -16.19 -3.72
N LYS A 84 2.78 -16.91 -4.74
CA LYS A 84 3.14 -16.32 -6.04
C LYS A 84 1.90 -15.77 -6.73
N MET A 85 0.82 -16.55 -6.77
CA MET A 85 -0.46 -16.12 -7.36
C MET A 85 -0.99 -14.85 -6.68
N HIS A 86 -0.94 -14.76 -5.35
CA HIS A 86 -1.30 -13.54 -4.64
C HIS A 86 -0.40 -12.37 -5.01
N SER A 87 0.92 -12.58 -5.09
CA SER A 87 1.87 -11.54 -5.49
C SER A 87 1.58 -11.00 -6.90
N ASP A 88 1.22 -11.88 -7.84
CA ASP A 88 0.82 -11.50 -9.20
C ASP A 88 -0.48 -10.70 -9.22
N ASN A 89 -1.49 -11.17 -8.49
CA ASN A 89 -2.76 -10.47 -8.35
C ASN A 89 -2.59 -9.09 -7.72
N PHE A 90 -1.71 -8.95 -6.73
CA PHE A 90 -1.41 -7.67 -6.11
C PHE A 90 -0.77 -6.69 -7.10
N CYS A 91 0.19 -7.15 -7.90
CA CYS A 91 0.77 -6.36 -8.98
C CYS A 91 -0.29 -5.90 -9.99
N MET A 92 -1.20 -6.80 -10.39
CA MET A 92 -2.31 -6.47 -11.28
C MET A 92 -3.26 -5.43 -10.66
N ASN A 93 -3.61 -5.59 -9.39
CA ASN A 93 -4.50 -4.66 -8.68
C ASN A 93 -3.94 -3.25 -8.66
N VAL A 94 -2.65 -3.07 -8.32
CA VAL A 94 -2.07 -1.72 -8.30
C VAL A 94 -1.98 -1.09 -9.70
N LYS A 95 -1.72 -1.90 -10.74
CA LYS A 95 -1.69 -1.40 -12.13
C LYS A 95 -3.07 -1.00 -12.64
N ASN A 96 -4.11 -1.78 -12.31
CA ASN A 96 -5.46 -1.57 -12.82
C ASN A 96 -6.25 -0.54 -12.01
N LEU A 97 -6.04 -0.49 -10.69
CA LEU A 97 -6.84 0.32 -9.76
C LEU A 97 -6.08 1.54 -9.22
N GLY A 98 -4.75 1.53 -9.24
CA GLY A 98 -3.91 2.69 -8.89
C GLY A 98 -4.25 3.97 -9.66
N PRO A 99 -4.58 3.91 -10.97
CA PRO A 99 -5.04 5.08 -11.72
C PRO A 99 -6.32 5.72 -11.20
N MET A 100 -7.17 4.96 -10.48
CA MET A 100 -8.48 5.43 -10.02
C MET A 100 -8.37 6.43 -8.85
N LEU A 101 -7.32 6.33 -8.03
CA LEU A 101 -7.08 7.24 -6.90
C LEU A 101 -5.88 8.18 -7.09
N TRP A 102 -5.06 7.98 -8.11
CA TRP A 102 -4.09 9.00 -8.53
C TRP A 102 -4.70 10.38 -8.83
N PRO A 103 -5.89 10.54 -9.45
CA PRO A 103 -6.47 11.86 -9.65
C PRO A 103 -6.91 12.55 -8.36
N THR A 104 -6.80 11.91 -7.20
CA THR A 104 -6.91 12.57 -5.89
C THR A 104 -5.56 12.99 -5.32
N ILE A 105 -4.44 12.82 -6.04
CA ILE A 105 -3.11 13.27 -5.65
C ILE A 105 -2.46 13.97 -6.86
N ASN A 106 -2.18 15.26 -6.78
CA ASN A 106 -1.58 15.97 -7.91
C ASN A 106 -0.12 15.54 -8.14
N GLU A 107 0.47 16.03 -9.24
CA GLU A 107 1.89 15.79 -9.63
C GLU A 107 2.94 16.11 -8.54
N ASN A 108 2.54 16.79 -7.47
CA ASN A 108 3.37 17.13 -6.32
C ASN A 108 3.10 16.26 -5.08
N GLY A 109 2.33 15.16 -5.21
CA GLY A 109 2.07 14.25 -4.10
C GLY A 109 1.05 14.77 -3.08
N MET A 110 0.33 15.85 -3.38
CA MET A 110 -0.66 16.43 -2.49
C MET A 110 -2.07 15.97 -2.84
N ALA A 111 -2.87 15.63 -1.82
CA ALA A 111 -4.28 15.36 -1.99
C ALA A 111 -4.97 16.56 -2.68
N ILE A 112 -5.77 16.31 -3.74
CA ILE A 112 -6.58 17.34 -4.42
C ILE A 112 -7.90 17.52 -3.67
#